data_AF-A0A931U3M5-F1
#
_entry.id   AF-A0A931U3M5-F1
#
_cell.length_a   1.000
_cell.length_b   1.000
_cell.length_c   1.000
_cell.angle_alpha   90.00
_cell.angle_beta   90.00
_cell.angle_gamma   90.00
#
_symmetry.space_group_name_H-M   'P 1'
#
loop_
_entity.id
_entity.type
_entity.pdbx_description
1 polymer ?
#
loop_
_entity_poly.entity_id
_entity_poly.type
_entity_poly.pdbx_seq_one_letter_code
_entity_poly.pdbx_strand_id
1 'polypeptide(L)' 'AAEQALRPAVLWRNGCFGAHSDTGNVFVERILTVTATCHQHQRHLLTFLTDAVRAQRTGLPAPTLLPTP' A
#
# COMPACT_ATOMS: atom_id res chain seq x y z
N ALA A 1 -3.15 4.42 18.36
CA ALA A 1 -2.65 3.60 17.22
C ALA A 1 -3.57 3.68 16.00
N ALA A 2 -4.86 3.36 16.13
CA ALA A 2 -5.80 3.36 14.99
C ALA A 2 -5.94 4.73 14.27
N GLU A 3 -6.04 5.83 15.03
CA GLU A 3 -6.15 7.17 14.44
C GLU A 3 -4.89 7.58 13.65
N GLN A 4 -3.70 7.18 14.11
CA GLN A 4 -2.44 7.47 13.43
C GLN A 4 -2.32 6.73 12.08
N ALA A 5 -2.89 5.51 11.99
CA ALA A 5 -2.92 4.76 10.74
C ALA A 5 -3.82 5.40 9.67
N LEU A 6 -4.82 6.19 10.08
CA LEU A 6 -5.72 6.90 9.15
C LEU A 6 -5.16 8.23 8.64
N ARG A 7 -4.20 8.81 9.36
CA ARG A 7 -3.64 10.13 9.05
C ARG A 7 -3.08 10.25 7.62
N PRO A 8 -2.37 9.24 7.06
CA PRO A 8 -1.91 9.28 5.66
C PRO A 8 -3.07 9.41 4.66
N ALA A 9 -4.19 8.71 4.88
CA ALA A 9 -5.36 8.77 4.02
C ALA A 9 -6.03 10.16 4.06
N VAL A 10 -6.14 10.75 5.25
CA VAL A 10 -6.70 12.09 5.44
C VAL A 10 -5.85 13.16 4.75
N LEU A 11 -4.53 13.08 4.91
CA LEU A 11 -3.60 14.00 4.25
C LEU A 11 -3.65 13.87 2.73
N TRP A 12 -3.76 12.64 2.20
CA TRP A 12 -3.94 12.42 0.76
C TRP A 12 -5.22 13.09 0.25
N ARG A 13 -6.36 12.87 0.91
CA ARG A 13 -7.63 13.48 0.49
C ARG A 13 -7.57 15.00 0.51
N ASN A 14 -6.93 15.57 1.53
CA ASN A 14 -6.84 17.01 1.69
C ASN A 14 -5.86 17.67 0.69
N GLY A 15 -4.69 17.05 0.46
CA GLY A 15 -3.64 17.62 -0.39
C GLY A 15 -3.74 17.25 -1.87
N CYS A 16 -4.29 16.08 -2.18
CA CYS A 16 -4.36 15.53 -3.53
C CYS A 16 -5.81 15.41 -4.07
N PHE A 17 -6.81 15.88 -3.31
CA PHE A 17 -8.24 15.82 -3.65
C PHE A 17 -8.79 14.40 -3.86
N GLY A 18 -8.10 13.37 -3.37
CA GLY A 18 -8.54 11.98 -3.52
C GLY A 18 -8.40 11.44 -4.95
N ALA A 19 -9.28 10.51 -5.33
CA ALA A 19 -9.35 9.97 -6.69
C ALA A 19 -10.77 10.15 -7.26
N HIS A 20 -10.85 10.46 -8.55
CA HIS A 20 -12.10 10.78 -9.26
C HIS A 20 -12.55 9.64 -10.18
N SER A 21 -11.96 8.46 -10.03
CA SER A 21 -12.33 7.25 -10.77
C SER A 21 -12.34 6.05 -9.83
N ASP A 22 -13.15 5.04 -10.16
CA ASP A 22 -13.21 3.80 -9.40
C ASP A 22 -11.84 3.09 -9.37
N THR A 23 -11.14 3.10 -10.50
CA THR A 23 -9.77 2.55 -10.60
C THR A 23 -8.78 3.29 -9.70
N GLY A 24 -8.90 4.61 -9.61
CA GLY A 24 -8.08 5.44 -8.74
C GLY A 24 -8.40 5.20 -7.25
N ASN A 25 -9.68 5.05 -6.90
CA ASN A 25 -10.10 4.72 -5.54
C ASN A 25 -9.52 3.38 -5.08
N VAL A 26 -9.61 2.34 -5.92
CA VAL A 26 -9.02 1.02 -5.64
C VAL A 26 -7.49 1.11 -5.50
N PHE A 27 -6.82 1.92 -6.32
CA PHE A 27 -5.38 2.13 -6.18
C PHE A 27 -5.03 2.79 -4.84
N VAL A 28 -5.73 3.87 -4.49
CA VAL A 28 -5.50 4.61 -3.23
C VAL A 28 -5.75 3.70 -2.02
N GLU A 29 -6.84 2.93 -2.02
CA GLU A 29 -7.15 1.94 -0.98
C GLU A 29 -5.98 0.94 -0.80
N ARG A 30 -5.51 0.36 -1.91
CA ARG A 30 -4.45 -0.66 -1.89
C ARG A 30 -3.11 -0.09 -1.44
N ILE A 31 -2.69 1.08 -1.96
CA ILE A 31 -1.37 1.64 -1.62
C ILE A 31 -1.32 2.12 -0.17
N LEU A 32 -2.41 2.67 0.36
CA LEU A 32 -2.51 3.04 1.78
C LEU A 32 -2.46 1.81 2.68
N THR A 33 -3.16 0.73 2.31
CA THR A 33 -3.12 -0.55 3.04
C THR A 33 -1.71 -1.14 3.06
N VAL A 34 -1.05 -1.21 1.90
CA VAL A 34 0.32 -1.73 1.79
C VAL A 34 1.29 -0.87 2.61
N THR A 35 1.18 0.46 2.53
CA THR A 35 2.05 1.38 3.28
C THR A 35 1.88 1.20 4.77
N ALA A 36 0.63 1.16 5.27
CA ALA A 36 0.34 0.96 6.68
C ALA A 36 0.85 -0.40 7.18
N THR A 37 0.64 -1.46 6.41
CA THR A 37 1.05 -2.82 6.78
C THR A 37 2.57 -2.97 6.78
N CYS A 38 3.25 -2.47 5.75
CA CYS A 38 4.72 -2.46 5.69
C CYS A 38 5.32 -1.68 6.88
N HIS A 39 4.74 -0.52 7.21
CA HIS A 39 5.19 0.26 8.37
C HIS A 39 4.96 -0.50 9.69
N GLN A 40 3.80 -1.12 9.88
CA GLN A 40 3.48 -1.90 11.08
C GLN A 40 4.43 -3.10 11.27
N HIS A 41 4.86 -3.72 10.18
CA HIS A 41 5.78 -4.87 10.21
C HIS A 41 7.25 -4.48 10.01
N GLN A 42 7.60 -3.20 10.10
CA GLN A 42 8.98 -2.70 9.92
C GLN A 42 9.63 -3.15 8.60
N ARG A 43 8.83 -3.27 7.53
CA ARG A 43 9.26 -3.68 6.19
C ARG A 43 9.42 -2.46 5.29
N HIS A 44 10.48 -2.45 4.48
CA HIS A 44 10.73 -1.39 3.53
C HIS A 44 9.72 -1.41 2.36
N LEU A 45 8.92 -0.34 2.24
CA LEU A 45 7.81 -0.24 1.28
C LEU A 45 8.29 -0.39 -0.18
N LEU A 46 9.32 0.35 -0.58
CA LEU A 46 9.77 0.35 -1.98
C LEU A 46 10.29 -1.03 -2.39
N THR A 47 11.00 -1.72 -1.50
CA THR A 47 11.46 -3.10 -1.75
C THR A 47 10.29 -4.03 -1.98
N PHE A 48 9.26 -3.97 -1.13
CA PHE A 48 8.04 -4.77 -1.31
C PHE A 48 7.36 -4.49 -2.67
N LEU A 49 7.21 -3.23 -3.04
CA LEU A 49 6.59 -2.85 -4.32
C LEU A 49 7.43 -3.31 -5.51
N THR A 50 8.76 -3.17 -5.45
CA THR A 50 9.66 -3.67 -6.48
C THR A 50 9.52 -5.17 -6.66
N ASP A 51 9.51 -5.94 -5.56
CA ASP A 51 9.35 -7.39 -5.60
C ASP A 51 7.98 -7.79 -6.16
N ALA A 52 6.91 -7.09 -5.77
CA ALA A 52 5.56 -7.36 -6.26
C ALA A 52 5.42 -7.09 -7.76
N VAL A 53 5.95 -5.96 -8.24
CA VAL A 53 5.95 -5.62 -9.68
C VAL A 53 6.80 -6.59 -10.47
N ARG A 54 7.99 -6.96 -9.96
CA ARG A 54 8.86 -7.96 -10.59
C ARG A 54 8.13 -9.29 -10.72
N ALA A 55 7.55 -9.79 -9.63
CA ALA A 55 6.85 -11.07 -9.62
C ALA A 55 5.69 -11.10 -10.62
N GLN A 56 4.89 -10.02 -10.65
CA GLN A 56 3.79 -9.87 -11.61
C GLN A 56 4.27 -9.90 -13.07
N ARG A 57 5.40 -9.25 -13.38
CA ARG A 57 5.96 -9.22 -14.74
C ARG A 57 6.58 -10.54 -15.17
N THR A 58 7.12 -11.31 -14.24
CA THR A 58 7.82 -12.58 -14.55
C THR A 58 6.95 -13.82 -14.32
N GLY A 59 5.68 -13.67 -13.96
CA GLY A 59 4.78 -14.78 -13.64
C GLY A 59 5.16 -15.55 -12.38
N LEU A 60 5.91 -14.93 -11.46
CA LEU A 60 6.28 -15.51 -10.16
C LEU A 60 5.20 -15.21 -9.11
N PRO A 61 5.13 -15.98 -8.01
CA PRO A 61 4.23 -15.67 -6.91
C PRO A 61 4.53 -14.29 -6.31
N ALA A 62 3.49 -13.49 -6.08
CA ALA A 62 3.62 -12.19 -5.44
C ALA A 62 4.11 -12.34 -3.98
N PRO A 63 4.92 -11.40 -3.47
CA PRO A 63 5.36 -11.44 -2.08
C PRO A 63 4.16 -11.28 -1.13
N THR A 64 4.13 -12.06 -0.05
CA THR A 64 3.09 -11.93 0.98
C THR A 64 3.24 -10.59 1.70
N LEU A 65 2.12 -9.88 1.90
CA LEU A 65 2.10 -8.61 2.61
C LEU A 65 2.19 -8.79 4.14
N LEU A 66 1.57 -9.85 4.66
CA LEU A 66 1.64 -10.24 6.06
C LEU A 66 2.88 -11.13 6.31
N PRO A 67 3.58 -10.98 7.45
CA PRO A 67 4.62 -11.92 7.85
C PRO A 67 4.01 -13.30 8.08
N THR A 68 4.73 -14.35 7.69
CA THR A 68 4.41 -15.72 8.10
C THR A 68 4.70 -15.89 9.59
N PRO A 69 3.84 -16.60 10.34
CA PRO A 69 4.01 -16.83 11.78
C PRO A 69 5.28 -17.60 12.13
#